data_AF-A0AAW4YZ75-F1
#
_entry.id   AF-A0AAW4YZ75-F1
#
_cell.length_a   1.000
_cell.length_b   1.000
_cell.length_c   1.000
_cell.angle_alpha   90.00
_cell.angle_beta   90.00
_cell.angle_gamma   90.00
#
_symmetry.space_group_name_H-M   'P 1'
#
loop_
_entity.id
_entity.type
_entity.pdbx_description
1 polymer ?
#
loop_
_entity_poly.entity_id
_entity_poly.type
_entity_poly.pdbx_seq_one_letter_code
_entity_poly.pdbx_strand_id
1 'polypeptide(L)'
;MPRTPTTIRIAPSRLGWCCQFLLAVLVTGGVLHFGPSWLAVPAVGWLLPLAWWLWRGQVRGVLHMHPEAAGNWRWTWQPEPAAEAVPVRLTCDYLGPWLIALELNGRKAWLWPDSAPGDALRQLRRALAR
;
A
#
# COMPACT_ATOMS: atom_id res chain seq x y z
N MET A 1 -0.18 -23.24 23.48
CA MET A 1 -1.16 -22.14 23.41
C MET A 1 -1.29 -21.70 21.95
N PRO A 2 -2.47 -21.82 21.31
CA PRO A 2 -2.62 -21.37 19.92
C PRO A 2 -2.55 -19.84 19.91
N ARG A 3 -1.51 -19.30 19.29
CA ARG A 3 -1.35 -17.86 19.11
C ARG A 3 -2.48 -17.34 18.22
N THR A 4 -3.15 -16.29 18.67
CA THR A 4 -4.25 -15.63 17.97
C THR A 4 -3.81 -15.23 16.55
N PRO A 5 -4.57 -15.61 15.50
CA PRO A 5 -4.28 -15.18 14.14
C PRO A 5 -4.39 -13.65 14.08
N THR A 6 -3.30 -13.01 13.68
CA THR A 6 -3.29 -11.55 13.57
C THR A 6 -3.78 -11.19 12.18
N THR A 7 -4.97 -10.58 12.12
CA THR A 7 -5.55 -10.08 10.87
C THR A 7 -5.10 -8.64 10.65
N ILE A 8 -4.31 -8.39 9.61
CA ILE A 8 -3.87 -7.05 9.22
C ILE A 8 -4.75 -6.59 8.07
N ARG A 9 -5.70 -5.69 8.35
CA ARG A 9 -6.46 -5.01 7.30
C ARG A 9 -5.57 -3.97 6.63
N ILE A 10 -5.39 -4.11 5.32
CA ILE A 10 -4.67 -3.15 4.48
C ILE A 10 -5.72 -2.30 3.76
N ALA A 11 -5.87 -1.10 4.29
CA ALA A 11 -6.72 -0.03 3.77
C ALA A 11 -5.95 0.82 2.74
N PRO A 12 -6.67 1.46 1.80
CA PRO A 12 -6.06 2.39 0.86
C PRO A 12 -5.41 3.56 1.61
N SER A 13 -4.14 3.85 1.31
CA SER A 13 -3.41 4.92 1.99
C SER A 13 -3.91 6.29 1.57
N ARG A 14 -4.44 7.08 2.51
CA ARG A 14 -4.80 8.48 2.23
C ARG A 14 -3.55 9.34 2.11
N LEU A 15 -2.53 9.04 2.92
CA LEU A 15 -1.24 9.73 2.92
C LEU A 15 -0.45 9.53 1.62
N GLY A 16 -0.38 8.30 1.12
CA GLY A 16 0.32 7.99 -0.14
C GLY A 16 -0.35 8.64 -1.34
N TRP A 17 -1.68 8.58 -1.38
CA TRP A 17 -2.47 9.29 -2.38
C TRP A 17 -2.26 10.81 -2.31
N CYS A 18 -2.32 11.40 -1.11
CA CYS A 18 -2.14 12.83 -0.92
C CYS A 18 -0.73 13.29 -1.32
N CYS A 19 0.30 12.54 -0.96
CA CYS A 19 1.69 12.85 -1.32
C CYS A 19 1.91 12.80 -2.84
N GLN A 20 1.43 11.74 -3.50
CA GLN A 20 1.52 11.61 -4.96
C GLN A 20 0.71 12.68 -5.69
N PHE A 21 -0.49 12.99 -5.18
CA PHE A 21 -1.34 14.04 -5.74
C PHE A 21 -0.72 15.43 -5.57
N LEU A 22 -0.17 15.73 -4.38
CA LEU A 22 0.51 16.99 -4.11
C LEU A 22 1.73 17.17 -5.01
N LEU A 23 2.51 16.11 -5.24
CA LEU A 23 3.63 16.14 -6.18
C LEU A 23 3.15 16.40 -7.62
N ALA A 24 2.06 15.75 -8.06
CA ALA A 24 1.45 16.01 -9.37
C ALA A 24 0.93 17.45 -9.49
N VAL A 25 0.33 18.01 -8.44
CA VAL A 25 -0.11 19.41 -8.39
C VAL A 25 1.08 20.37 -8.47
N LEU A 26 2.18 20.09 -7.76
CA LEU A 26 3.40 20.91 -7.83
C LEU A 26 4.02 20.90 -9.23
N VAL A 27 4.13 19.74 -9.87
CA VAL A 27 4.62 19.61 -11.25
C VAL A 27 3.70 20.36 -12.20
N THR A 28 2.39 20.20 -12.06
CA THR A 28 1.38 20.90 -12.85
C THR A 28 1.48 22.42 -12.67
N GLY A 29 1.64 22.89 -11.44
CA GLY A 29 1.84 24.31 -11.12
C GLY A 29 3.13 24.87 -11.73
N GLY A 30 4.22 24.09 -11.73
CA GLY A 30 5.44 24.44 -12.43
C GLY A 30 5.24 24.57 -13.94
N VAL A 31 4.56 23.60 -14.56
CA VAL A 31 4.23 23.65 -16.00
C VAL A 31 3.34 24.84 -16.32
N LEU A 32 2.41 25.21 -15.44
CA LEU A 32 1.56 26.39 -15.60
C LEU A 32 2.30 27.70 -15.43
N HIS A 33 3.31 27.73 -14.57
CA HIS A 33 4.11 28.92 -14.32
C HIS A 33 5.10 29.21 -15.45
N PHE A 34 5.73 28.17 -16.01
CA PHE A 34 6.74 28.29 -17.06
C PHE A 34 6.20 28.06 -18.48
N GLY A 35 5.06 27.39 -18.60
CA GLY A 35 4.44 27.03 -19.87
C GLY A 35 3.39 28.04 -20.32
N PRO A 36 2.89 27.88 -21.56
CA PRO A 36 1.91 28.81 -22.10
C PRO A 36 0.51 28.49 -21.56
N SER A 37 -0.34 29.50 -21.43
CA SER A 37 -1.63 29.45 -20.72
C SER A 37 -2.66 28.47 -21.33
N TRP A 38 -2.58 28.16 -22.62
CA TRP A 38 -3.38 27.11 -23.28
C TRP A 38 -3.21 25.71 -22.69
N LEU A 39 -2.09 25.43 -21.98
CA LEU A 39 -1.86 24.15 -21.31
C LEU A 39 -2.63 24.03 -19.99
N ALA A 40 -3.23 25.11 -19.48
CA ALA A 40 -3.89 25.09 -18.17
C ALA A 40 -5.06 24.12 -18.07
N VAL A 41 -5.91 24.11 -19.09
CA VAL A 41 -7.08 23.24 -19.12
C VAL A 41 -6.70 21.76 -19.14
N PRO A 42 -5.82 21.27 -20.04
CA PRO A 42 -5.41 19.87 -19.99
C PRO A 42 -4.58 19.53 -18.76
N ALA A 43 -3.72 20.44 -18.29
CA ALA A 43 -2.85 20.23 -17.12
C ALA A 43 -3.64 20.17 -15.80
N VAL A 44 -4.78 20.85 -15.68
CA VAL A 44 -5.68 20.66 -14.53
C VAL A 44 -6.62 19.48 -14.78
N GLY A 45 -7.07 19.28 -16.01
CA GLY A 45 -8.01 18.22 -16.40
C GLY A 45 -7.50 16.80 -16.12
N TRP A 46 -6.20 16.53 -16.24
CA TRP A 46 -5.63 15.21 -15.97
C TRP A 46 -5.43 14.88 -14.47
N LEU A 47 -5.46 15.88 -13.57
CA LEU A 47 -5.27 15.65 -12.14
C LEU A 47 -6.38 14.79 -11.53
N LEU A 48 -7.64 15.01 -11.96
CA LEU A 48 -8.80 14.23 -11.51
C LEU A 48 -8.71 12.74 -11.88
N PRO A 49 -8.49 12.35 -13.15
CA PRO A 49 -8.32 10.95 -13.51
C PRO A 49 -7.05 10.34 -12.93
N LEU A 50 -5.97 11.11 -12.76
CA LEU A 50 -4.77 10.65 -12.05
C LEU A 50 -5.10 10.30 -10.59
N ALA A 51 -5.72 11.21 -9.86
CA ALA A 51 -6.17 10.98 -8.48
C ALA A 51 -7.03 9.71 -8.38
N TRP A 52 -7.98 9.56 -9.29
CA TRP A 52 -8.82 8.37 -9.35
C TRP A 52 -8.00 7.11 -9.60
N TRP A 53 -7.08 7.13 -10.57
CA TRP A 53 -6.25 5.98 -10.92
C TRP A 53 -5.32 5.58 -9.77
N LEU A 54 -4.69 6.56 -9.11
CA LEU A 54 -3.88 6.34 -7.92
C LEU A 54 -4.69 5.70 -6.79
N TRP A 55 -5.95 6.10 -6.62
CA TRP A 55 -6.84 5.52 -5.60
C TRP A 55 -7.31 4.11 -5.95
N ARG A 56 -7.58 3.82 -7.24
CA ARG A 56 -7.93 2.48 -7.72
C ARG A 56 -6.73 1.52 -7.71
N GLY A 57 -5.52 2.02 -7.92
CA GLY A 57 -4.29 1.23 -7.92
C GLY A 57 -3.80 0.84 -6.53
N GLN A 58 -4.39 1.39 -5.46
CA GLN A 58 -4.04 0.99 -4.09
C GLN A 58 -4.42 -0.47 -3.84
N VAL A 59 -3.49 -1.22 -3.27
CA VAL A 59 -3.75 -2.59 -2.83
C VAL A 59 -4.77 -2.56 -1.69
N ARG A 60 -5.85 -3.33 -1.84
CA ARG A 60 -6.92 -3.49 -0.85
C ARG A 60 -7.04 -4.96 -0.46
N GLY A 61 -7.01 -5.27 0.83
CA GLY A 61 -7.22 -6.64 1.28
C GLY A 61 -6.83 -6.86 2.73
N VAL A 62 -7.02 -8.09 3.19
CA VAL A 62 -6.66 -8.52 4.54
C VAL A 62 -5.49 -9.49 4.43
N LEU A 63 -4.38 -9.14 5.08
CA LEU A 63 -3.24 -10.03 5.26
C LEU A 63 -3.39 -10.75 6.60
N HIS A 64 -3.53 -12.06 6.56
CA HIS A 64 -3.63 -12.90 7.74
C HIS A 64 -2.28 -13.56 8.02
N MET A 65 -1.82 -13.43 9.26
CA MET A 65 -0.58 -14.03 9.73
C MET A 65 -0.88 -15.24 10.61
N HIS A 66 -0.55 -16.44 10.12
CA HIS A 66 -0.68 -17.69 10.85
C HIS A 66 0.69 -18.18 11.34
N PRO A 67 0.89 -18.37 12.66
CA PRO A 67 2.11 -18.98 13.19
C PRO A 67 2.09 -20.49 12.90
N GLU A 68 3.11 -21.00 12.20
CA GLU A 68 3.27 -22.43 11.93
C GLU A 68 4.15 -23.08 13.02
N ALA A 69 3.87 -24.35 13.34
CA ALA A 69 4.49 -25.07 14.44
C ALA A 69 6.03 -25.24 14.32
N ALA A 70 6.58 -25.04 13.12
CA ALA A 70 8.01 -25.17 12.83
C ALA A 70 8.80 -23.85 12.98
N GLY A 71 8.19 -22.78 13.52
CA GLY A 71 8.83 -21.46 13.59
C GLY A 71 8.74 -20.65 12.29
N ASN A 72 8.11 -21.21 11.25
CA ASN A 72 7.78 -20.52 10.02
C ASN A 72 6.45 -19.76 10.15
N TRP A 73 6.32 -18.67 9.40
CA TRP A 73 5.08 -17.90 9.31
C TRP A 73 4.36 -18.27 8.01
N ARG A 74 3.09 -18.65 8.12
CA ARG A 74 2.23 -18.88 6.97
C ARG A 74 1.40 -17.62 6.73
N TRP A 75 1.58 -17.02 5.56
CA TRP A 75 0.90 -15.80 5.15
C TRP A 75 -0.28 -16.15 4.23
N THR A 76 -1.46 -15.62 4.53
CA THR A 76 -2.62 -15.73 3.65
C THR A 76 -3.12 -14.34 3.29
N TRP A 77 -3.30 -14.09 1.99
CA TRP A 77 -3.82 -12.84 1.45
C TRP A 77 -5.27 -13.03 1.04
N GLN A 78 -6.14 -12.19 1.56
CA GLN A 78 -7.54 -12.13 1.18
C GLN A 78 -7.77 -10.81 0.42
N PRO A 79 -7.73 -10.83 -0.92
CA PRO A 79 -8.03 -9.64 -1.72
C PRO A 79 -9.52 -9.32 -1.58
N GLU A 80 -9.89 -8.08 -1.26
CA GLU A 80 -11.28 -7.65 -1.41
C GLU A 80 -11.57 -7.49 -2.93
N PRO A 81 -12.57 -8.15 -3.55
CA PRO A 81 -13.80 -8.74 -3.00
C PRO A 81 -13.81 -10.28 -2.85
N ALA A 82 -12.67 -10.95 -3.01
CA ALA A 82 -12.59 -12.40 -2.86
C ALA A 82 -12.73 -12.81 -1.38
N ALA A 83 -13.73 -13.64 -1.09
CA ALA A 83 -13.97 -14.17 0.25
C ALA A 83 -12.90 -15.15 0.72
N GLU A 84 -12.03 -15.63 -0.18
CA GLU A 84 -11.13 -16.74 0.08
C GLU A 84 -9.69 -16.24 0.32
N ALA A 85 -9.13 -16.65 1.45
CA ALA A 85 -7.77 -16.31 1.83
C ALA A 85 -6.80 -17.25 1.09
N VAL A 86 -6.07 -16.71 0.12
CA VAL A 86 -5.11 -17.46 -0.69
C VAL A 86 -3.77 -17.51 0.03
N PRO A 87 -3.11 -18.67 0.18
CA PRO A 87 -1.75 -18.72 0.69
C PRO A 87 -0.80 -17.98 -0.25
N VAL A 88 -0.05 -17.03 0.29
CA VAL A 88 0.90 -16.21 -0.48
C VAL A 88 2.30 -16.33 0.10
N ARG A 89 3.30 -16.34 -0.78
CA ARG A 89 4.66 -16.05 -0.39
C ARG A 89 4.79 -14.54 -0.23
N LEU A 90 5.25 -14.14 0.94
CA LEU A 90 5.42 -12.74 1.32
C LEU A 90 6.92 -12.47 1.45
N THR A 91 7.45 -11.66 0.52
CA THR A 91 8.84 -11.22 0.53
C THR A 91 8.87 -9.76 0.97
N CYS A 92 9.83 -9.36 1.81
CA CYS A 92 10.04 -7.95 2.10
C CYS A 92 11.12 -7.41 1.16
N ASP A 93 10.71 -6.60 0.19
CA ASP A 93 11.62 -5.92 -0.73
C ASP A 93 12.31 -4.74 -0.05
N TYR A 94 11.56 -4.03 0.81
CA TYR A 94 12.07 -2.82 1.47
C TYR A 94 11.41 -2.62 2.83
N LEU A 95 12.24 -2.43 3.85
CA LEU A 95 11.80 -2.13 5.21
C LEU A 95 12.32 -0.75 5.62
N GLY A 96 11.65 0.31 5.18
CA GLY A 96 11.95 1.68 5.63
C GLY A 96 11.23 2.03 6.93
N PRO A 97 11.59 3.12 7.62
CA PRO A 97 10.96 3.55 8.89
C PRO A 97 9.47 3.89 8.74
N TRP A 98 9.07 4.45 7.58
CA TRP A 98 7.69 4.86 7.28
C TRP A 98 7.02 4.02 6.19
N LEU A 99 7.79 3.49 5.24
CA LEU A 99 7.28 2.68 4.12
C LEU A 99 7.79 1.26 4.21
N ILE A 100 6.90 0.30 3.94
CA ILE A 100 7.25 -1.11 3.81
C ILE A 100 6.82 -1.57 2.42
N ALA A 101 7.79 -1.99 1.59
CA ALA A 101 7.48 -2.67 0.34
C ALA A 101 7.44 -4.17 0.59
N LEU A 102 6.29 -4.76 0.30
CA LEU A 102 6.08 -6.19 0.34
C LEU A 102 5.85 -6.70 -1.07
N GLU A 103 6.36 -7.87 -1.36
CA GLU A 103 6.01 -8.63 -2.55
C GLU A 103 5.09 -9.79 -2.14
N LEU A 104 3.88 -9.79 -2.69
CA LEU A 104 2.84 -10.79 -2.45
C LEU A 104 2.67 -11.61 -3.73
N ASN A 105 3.22 -12.83 -3.78
CA ASN A 105 3.16 -13.68 -4.98
C ASN A 105 3.52 -12.94 -6.29
N GLY A 106 4.62 -12.17 -6.29
CA GLY A 106 5.07 -11.39 -7.47
C GLY A 106 4.37 -10.03 -7.65
N ARG A 107 3.42 -9.66 -6.79
CA ARG A 107 2.80 -8.32 -6.79
C ARG A 107 3.43 -7.44 -5.72
N LYS A 108 4.00 -6.30 -6.12
CA LYS A 108 4.51 -5.31 -5.18
C LYS A 108 3.38 -4.53 -4.53
N ALA A 109 3.34 -4.54 -3.21
CA ALA A 109 2.45 -3.79 -2.36
C ALA A 109 3.26 -2.82 -1.49
N TRP A 110 2.96 -1.53 -1.64
CA TRP A 110 3.53 -0.48 -0.80
C TRP A 110 2.60 -0.19 0.36
N LEU A 111 3.07 -0.48 1.57
CA LEU A 111 2.38 -0.15 2.81
C LEU A 111 2.88 1.18 3.34
N TRP A 112 1.95 2.13 3.44
CA TRP A 112 2.12 3.40 4.09
C TRP A 112 1.75 3.28 5.57
N PRO A 113 2.19 4.20 6.45
CA PRO A 113 1.91 4.13 7.88
C PRO A 113 0.42 4.22 8.22
N ASP A 114 -0.38 4.81 7.32
CA ASP A 114 -1.83 4.97 7.42
C ASP A 114 -2.62 3.82 6.75
N SER A 115 -1.92 2.91 6.06
CA SER A 115 -2.57 1.77 5.38
C SER A 115 -3.09 0.71 6.34
N ALA A 116 -2.56 0.63 7.55
CA ALA A 116 -2.93 -0.39 8.52
C ALA A 116 -2.75 0.17 9.94
N PRO A 117 -3.47 -0.36 10.94
CA PRO A 117 -3.29 0.07 12.33
C PRO A 117 -1.83 -0.09 12.76
N GLY A 118 -1.29 0.91 13.45
CA GLY A 118 0.13 0.99 13.80
C GLY A 118 0.66 -0.23 14.56
N ASP A 119 -0.17 -0.86 15.39
CA ASP A 119 0.21 -2.09 16.11
C ASP A 119 0.38 -3.29 15.17
N ALA A 120 -0.46 -3.40 14.15
CA ALA A 120 -0.34 -4.43 13.13
C ALA A 120 0.91 -4.21 12.27
N LEU A 121 1.23 -2.97 11.90
CA LEU A 121 2.48 -2.64 11.19
C LEU A 121 3.72 -2.92 12.04
N ARG A 122 3.67 -2.65 13.35
CA ARG A 122 4.75 -2.98 14.28
C ARG A 122 4.95 -4.49 14.39
N GLN A 123 3.87 -5.27 14.49
CA GLN A 123 3.93 -6.72 14.52
C GLN A 123 4.48 -7.29 13.20
N LEU A 124 4.00 -6.78 12.07
CA LEU A 124 4.52 -7.13 10.74
C LEU A 124 6.02 -6.82 10.62
N ARG A 125 6.46 -5.63 11.03
CA ARG A 125 7.88 -5.26 11.03
C ARG A 125 8.72 -6.19 11.91
N ARG A 126 8.23 -6.58 13.09
CA ARG A 126 8.91 -7.56 13.96
C ARG A 126 8.98 -8.96 13.34
N ALA A 127 7.96 -9.35 12.58
CA ALA A 127 7.93 -10.63 11.88
C ALA A 127 8.89 -10.65 10.68
N LEU A 128 9.06 -9.52 9.98
CA LEU A 128 9.93 -9.39 8.81
C LEU A 128 11.40 -9.07 9.16
N ALA A 129 11.68 -8.52 10.34
CA ALA A 129 13.03 -8.25 10.81
C ALA A 129 13.71 -9.46 11.48
N ARG A 130 13.11 -10.65 11.40
CA ARG A 130 13.66 -11.93 11.86
C ARG A 130 14.12 -12.75 10.68
#